data_AF-A0A927SUB8-F1
#
_entry.id   AF-A0A927SUB8-F1
#
_cell.length_a   1.000
_cell.length_b   1.000
_cell.length_c   1.000
_cell.angle_alpha   90.00
_cell.angle_beta   90.00
_cell.angle_gamma   90.00
#
_symmetry.space_group_name_H-M   'P 1'
#
loop_
_entity.id
_entity.type
_entity.pdbx_description
1 polymer ?
#
loop_
_entity_poly.entity_id
_entity_poly.type
_entity_poly.pdbx_seq_one_letter_code
_entity_poly.pdbx_strand_id
1 'polypeptide(L)'
;MPWRSWWASRIGPCLPIRICSTGCDAPKGSAPWRPGRGMMALHPRLRPFHGWAGEHSPKTASCICPRLAVLISAPDKWSRFTDDWQNLSFLSGIICYNENCQPGSLAERGADMNANLQAACEQFILDRDQVKQLGALCSNYLPPVCAHLYGAQGKTADVEHIKACRSLLREKTGIFSSFRNSMELAFTCMLTLEEQPEQALENALSAYQLLKKEFFASQYLPLAAFLLKDEADVPALVARGREIYLAMRKEHPFLTSDEDSVFAVLMAFSDKPNDALIEETEACYTALRKYFYNSNCVQTVSHVLALSEGTPAQKVGKLMDLFDTLRRSGLKYSKYYELSTLAALSVQPVENRQIVMDMLDVDTWLSQRKGYGFFGLPKATRLMHAAMILSNVYSADTMTGTAAMTGTLGMIVSQQIATMAAIAGANAAVAAANN
;
A
#
# COMPACT_ATOMS: atom_id res chain seq x y z
N MET A 1 42.94 -1.25 -3.26
CA MET A 1 42.85 -2.39 -4.22
C MET A 1 44.07 -3.28 -4.01
N PRO A 2 43.97 -4.62 -4.07
CA PRO A 2 43.17 -5.36 -5.04
C PRO A 2 42.09 -6.28 -4.45
N TRP A 3 40.87 -6.04 -4.94
CA TRP A 3 39.72 -6.94 -4.94
C TRP A 3 39.66 -7.63 -6.30
N ARG A 4 40.19 -8.84 -6.46
CA ARG A 4 39.96 -9.70 -7.64
C ARG A 4 40.26 -11.17 -7.32
N SER A 5 39.32 -11.90 -6.70
CA SER A 5 39.32 -13.37 -6.76
C SER A 5 38.02 -14.07 -6.32
N TRP A 6 36.94 -13.34 -5.99
CA TRP A 6 35.73 -13.96 -5.41
C TRP A 6 34.49 -13.97 -6.32
N TRP A 7 34.66 -13.85 -7.64
CA TRP A 7 33.55 -13.63 -8.59
C TRP A 7 33.46 -14.62 -9.77
N ALA A 8 34.12 -15.79 -9.71
CA ALA A 8 34.21 -16.69 -10.87
C ALA A 8 33.49 -18.06 -10.73
N SER A 9 32.60 -18.28 -9.75
CA SER A 9 32.06 -19.64 -9.51
C SER A 9 30.52 -19.81 -9.48
N ARG A 10 29.71 -18.84 -9.92
CA ARG A 10 28.24 -19.02 -9.97
C ARG A 10 27.53 -18.42 -11.21
N ILE A 11 28.00 -18.73 -12.42
CA ILE A 11 27.19 -18.58 -13.63
C ILE A 11 27.31 -19.87 -14.45
N GLY A 12 26.26 -20.70 -14.41
CA GLY A 12 26.07 -21.81 -15.34
C GLY A 12 25.59 -21.29 -16.71
N PRO A 13 25.88 -22.00 -17.81
CA PRO A 13 25.74 -21.46 -19.16
C PRO A 13 24.27 -21.28 -19.58
N CYS A 14 23.96 -20.09 -20.11
CA CYS A 14 22.72 -19.79 -20.81
C CYS A 14 22.58 -20.67 -22.07
N LEU A 15 21.51 -21.46 -22.15
CA LEU A 15 21.09 -22.10 -23.41
C LEU A 15 20.51 -21.06 -24.38
N PRO A 16 20.84 -21.12 -25.68
CA PRO A 16 20.28 -20.22 -26.68
C PRO A 16 18.85 -20.61 -27.03
N ILE A 17 17.91 -19.67 -26.87
CA ILE A 17 16.54 -19.78 -27.39
C ILE A 17 16.59 -19.69 -28.92
N ARG A 18 16.28 -20.81 -29.59
CA ARG A 18 15.97 -20.83 -31.02
C ARG A 18 14.63 -20.12 -31.25
N ILE A 19 14.66 -19.03 -32.00
CA ILE A 19 13.49 -18.39 -32.58
C ILE A 19 13.09 -19.24 -33.80
N CYS A 20 11.93 -19.89 -33.74
CA CYS A 20 11.29 -20.49 -34.91
C CYS A 20 10.59 -19.38 -35.70
N SER A 21 11.22 -18.93 -36.79
CA SER A 21 10.62 -18.09 -37.81
C SER A 21 9.94 -18.95 -38.89
N THR A 22 8.62 -19.01 -38.89
CA THR A 22 7.82 -19.20 -40.12
C THR A 22 7.61 -17.79 -40.67
N GLY A 23 8.13 -17.35 -41.82
CA GLY A 23 8.25 -18.05 -43.09
C GLY A 23 7.07 -17.65 -44.00
N CYS A 24 6.95 -16.37 -44.35
CA CYS A 24 6.18 -15.90 -45.50
C CYS A 24 6.88 -14.69 -46.12
N ASP A 25 7.24 -14.85 -47.39
CA ASP A 25 8.09 -14.00 -48.20
C ASP A 25 7.50 -12.61 -48.50
N ALA A 26 8.40 -11.63 -48.59
CA ALA A 26 8.16 -10.34 -49.23
C ALA A 26 8.45 -10.43 -50.75
N PRO A 27 7.98 -9.44 -51.52
CA PRO A 27 8.87 -8.85 -52.52
C PRO A 27 9.06 -7.34 -52.30
N LYS A 28 10.32 -6.94 -52.53
CA LYS A 28 10.88 -5.59 -52.46
C LYS A 28 10.42 -4.72 -53.63
N GLY A 29 10.34 -3.39 -53.43
CA GLY A 29 10.24 -2.41 -54.51
C GLY A 29 10.14 -0.94 -54.11
N SER A 30 11.30 -0.30 -53.91
CA SER A 30 11.65 1.11 -54.26
C SER A 30 10.82 2.34 -53.81
N ALA A 31 11.44 3.11 -52.89
CA ALA A 31 11.76 4.56 -52.95
C ALA A 31 10.65 5.66 -52.83
N PRO A 32 11.03 6.92 -52.45
CA PRO A 32 10.31 7.74 -51.46
C PRO A 32 9.67 9.03 -52.01
N TRP A 33 8.65 9.59 -51.32
CA TRP A 33 8.20 10.98 -51.53
C TRP A 33 7.56 11.58 -50.26
N ARG A 34 8.03 12.76 -49.81
CA ARG A 34 7.35 13.72 -48.91
C ARG A 34 6.85 14.93 -49.77
N PRO A 35 6.25 15.99 -49.20
CA PRO A 35 4.88 16.11 -48.69
C PRO A 35 4.09 17.21 -49.46
N GLY A 36 2.75 17.16 -49.44
CA GLY A 36 1.89 18.13 -50.14
C GLY A 36 0.72 18.63 -49.29
N ARG A 37 0.76 19.93 -49.01
CA ARG A 37 -0.20 20.82 -48.33
C ARG A 37 -1.68 20.72 -48.76
N GLY A 38 -2.58 21.16 -47.85
CA GLY A 38 -3.86 21.81 -48.18
C GLY A 38 -5.02 21.35 -47.28
N MET A 39 -5.19 21.93 -46.09
CA MET A 39 -6.13 23.01 -45.76
C MET A 39 -7.64 22.65 -45.70
N MET A 40 -8.15 22.76 -44.45
CA MET A 40 -9.38 23.44 -44.01
C MET A 40 -10.79 22.81 -44.08
N ALA A 41 -11.45 23.02 -42.93
CA ALA A 41 -12.88 23.26 -42.63
C ALA A 41 -13.68 22.03 -42.10
N LEU A 42 -13.97 21.90 -40.79
CA LEU A 42 -14.90 22.63 -39.88
C LEU A 42 -16.41 22.43 -40.16
N HIS A 43 -17.00 21.47 -39.41
CA HIS A 43 -18.30 21.50 -38.68
C HIS A 43 -19.66 21.63 -39.45
N PRO A 44 -20.85 21.44 -38.81
CA PRO A 44 -21.43 20.31 -38.04
C PRO A 44 -22.88 19.89 -38.46
N ARG A 45 -23.43 18.91 -37.71
CA ARG A 45 -24.85 18.57 -37.43
C ARG A 45 -25.58 17.69 -38.46
N LEU A 46 -26.11 16.55 -37.97
CA LEU A 46 -27.56 16.29 -37.79
C LEU A 46 -27.78 14.88 -37.17
N ARG A 47 -28.48 14.82 -36.04
CA ARG A 47 -29.36 13.71 -35.59
C ARG A 47 -30.78 14.02 -36.11
N PRO A 48 -31.86 13.18 -35.96
CA PRO A 48 -32.01 11.93 -35.19
C PRO A 48 -32.77 10.79 -35.92
N PHE A 49 -32.87 9.61 -35.30
CA PHE A 49 -34.02 8.72 -35.50
C PHE A 49 -34.38 8.01 -34.18
N HIS A 50 -35.64 8.14 -33.77
CA HIS A 50 -36.37 7.28 -32.82
C HIS A 50 -36.42 5.85 -33.40
N GLY A 51 -36.53 4.73 -32.68
CA GLY A 51 -37.04 4.44 -31.35
C GLY A 51 -37.89 3.16 -31.50
N TRP A 52 -37.49 2.04 -30.90
CA TRP A 52 -38.39 0.92 -30.65
C TRP A 52 -37.93 0.11 -29.43
N ALA A 53 -38.92 -0.25 -28.61
CA ALA A 53 -38.81 -0.86 -27.30
C ALA A 53 -39.09 -2.38 -27.35
N GLY A 54 -38.73 -3.09 -26.28
CA GLY A 54 -39.11 -4.49 -25.98
C GLY A 54 -37.88 -5.36 -25.71
N GLU A 55 -37.39 -5.47 -24.47
CA GLU A 55 -37.79 -6.41 -23.39
C GLU A 55 -36.97 -7.73 -23.34
N HIS A 56 -36.40 -7.96 -22.16
CA HIS A 56 -36.03 -9.23 -21.48
C HIS A 56 -34.70 -9.99 -21.77
N SER A 57 -33.77 -9.79 -20.81
CA SER A 57 -32.95 -10.79 -20.08
C SER A 57 -31.63 -11.34 -20.68
N PRO A 58 -30.66 -11.72 -19.81
CA PRO A 58 -29.23 -11.49 -20.03
C PRO A 58 -28.49 -12.71 -20.61
N LYS A 59 -27.68 -12.49 -21.66
CA LYS A 59 -26.67 -13.44 -22.11
C LYS A 59 -25.32 -13.09 -21.49
N THR A 60 -24.99 -13.78 -20.41
CA THR A 60 -23.62 -13.98 -19.94
C THR A 60 -22.88 -14.85 -20.96
N ALA A 61 -22.10 -14.23 -21.85
CA ALA A 61 -21.17 -14.93 -22.72
C ALA A 61 -19.79 -14.99 -22.03
N SER A 62 -19.49 -16.16 -21.48
CA SER A 62 -18.17 -16.57 -21.04
C SER A 62 -17.21 -16.65 -22.22
N CYS A 63 -16.17 -15.82 -22.24
CA CYS A 63 -14.99 -16.04 -23.08
C CYS A 63 -14.14 -17.16 -22.45
N ILE A 64 -14.41 -18.41 -22.81
CA ILE A 64 -13.52 -19.54 -22.54
C ILE A 64 -12.48 -19.59 -23.66
N CYS A 65 -11.21 -19.53 -23.27
CA CYS A 65 -10.06 -19.61 -24.15
C CYS A 65 -9.92 -21.05 -24.72
N PRO A 66 -9.68 -21.24 -26.03
CA PRO A 66 -9.73 -22.55 -26.70
C PRO A 66 -8.46 -23.38 -26.50
N ARG A 67 -8.05 -23.59 -25.24
CA ARG A 67 -6.96 -24.53 -24.87
C ARG A 67 -7.34 -25.53 -23.77
N LEU A 68 -8.62 -25.55 -23.36
CA LEU A 68 -9.15 -26.47 -22.36
C LEU A 68 -10.16 -27.50 -22.91
N ALA A 69 -10.22 -27.69 -24.23
CA ALA A 69 -11.17 -28.60 -24.90
C ALA A 69 -10.52 -29.90 -25.42
N VAL A 70 -9.39 -30.35 -24.85
CA VAL A 70 -8.70 -31.59 -25.30
C VAL A 70 -8.42 -32.58 -24.15
N LEU A 71 -9.06 -32.44 -22.99
CA LEU A 71 -8.86 -33.40 -21.87
C LEU A 71 -10.17 -33.96 -21.28
N ILE A 72 -11.20 -34.14 -22.11
CA ILE A 72 -12.39 -34.93 -21.75
C ILE A 72 -12.73 -35.87 -22.91
N SER A 73 -11.84 -36.80 -23.26
CA SER A 73 -12.19 -37.98 -24.09
C SER A 73 -11.09 -39.07 -24.00
N ALA A 74 -11.02 -39.88 -22.94
CA ALA A 74 -10.40 -41.24 -22.95
C ALA A 74 -10.35 -41.86 -21.53
N PRO A 75 -11.18 -42.87 -21.20
CA PRO A 75 -11.19 -43.50 -19.86
C PRO A 75 -10.13 -44.59 -19.60
N ASP A 76 -9.32 -45.03 -20.57
CA ASP A 76 -8.63 -46.35 -20.45
C ASP A 76 -7.08 -46.33 -20.42
N LYS A 77 -6.43 -45.35 -19.77
CA LYS A 77 -4.96 -45.37 -19.60
C LYS A 77 -4.47 -44.93 -18.21
N TRP A 78 -5.04 -45.49 -17.15
CA TRP A 78 -4.58 -45.31 -15.76
C TRP A 78 -4.05 -46.64 -15.16
N SER A 79 -3.01 -47.23 -15.74
CA SER A 79 -2.39 -48.44 -15.17
C SER A 79 -0.86 -48.54 -15.28
N ARG A 80 -0.16 -47.42 -15.47
CA ARG A 80 1.31 -47.37 -15.34
C ARG A 80 1.76 -46.02 -14.80
N PHE A 81 1.74 -45.86 -13.48
CA PHE A 81 2.62 -44.99 -12.68
C PHE A 81 2.17 -45.10 -11.22
N THR A 82 2.33 -46.29 -10.65
CA THR A 82 2.24 -46.55 -9.22
C THR A 82 3.52 -47.28 -8.88
N ASP A 83 4.52 -46.52 -8.39
CA ASP A 83 5.63 -46.97 -7.54
C ASP A 83 6.53 -45.76 -7.27
N ASP A 84 6.14 -44.92 -6.29
CA ASP A 84 7.01 -44.05 -5.48
C ASP A 84 6.18 -43.12 -4.58
N TRP A 85 5.40 -43.70 -3.65
CA TRP A 85 4.52 -42.98 -2.73
C TRP A 85 4.94 -43.05 -1.24
N GLN A 86 6.23 -43.26 -0.94
CA GLN A 86 6.72 -43.32 0.46
C GLN A 86 7.62 -42.16 0.92
N ASN A 87 7.77 -41.06 0.18
CA ASN A 87 8.58 -39.90 0.62
C ASN A 87 7.85 -38.53 0.58
N LEU A 88 6.52 -38.50 0.72
CA LEU A 88 5.73 -37.26 0.71
C LEU A 88 4.79 -37.09 1.92
N SER A 89 5.25 -37.46 3.12
CA SER A 89 4.57 -37.14 4.37
C SER A 89 4.70 -35.66 4.83
N PHE A 90 5.29 -34.80 4.00
CA PHE A 90 5.41 -33.35 4.27
C PHE A 90 4.55 -32.46 3.36
N LEU A 91 3.86 -33.04 2.36
CA LEU A 91 2.98 -32.31 1.43
C LEU A 91 1.50 -32.66 1.57
N SER A 92 1.16 -33.67 2.38
CA SER A 92 -0.23 -34.04 2.73
C SER A 92 -0.90 -33.08 3.73
N GLY A 93 -0.18 -32.10 4.29
CA GLY A 93 -0.72 -31.07 5.17
C GLY A 93 -1.23 -29.80 4.48
N ILE A 94 -1.03 -29.66 3.16
CA ILE A 94 -1.36 -28.41 2.41
C ILE A 94 -2.46 -28.64 1.37
N ILE A 95 -2.85 -29.88 1.10
CA ILE A 95 -3.90 -30.22 0.10
C ILE A 95 -4.92 -31.18 0.71
N CYS A 96 -5.61 -30.71 1.76
CA CYS A 96 -6.89 -31.26 2.22
C CYS A 96 -7.56 -30.21 3.11
N TYR A 97 -7.95 -29.07 2.51
CA TYR A 97 -8.95 -28.18 3.12
C TYR A 97 -10.02 -27.85 2.09
N ASN A 98 -11.06 -28.66 2.16
CA ASN A 98 -12.46 -28.36 1.90
C ASN A 98 -12.91 -27.98 0.47
N GLU A 99 -13.24 -29.00 -0.33
CA GLU A 99 -14.10 -28.87 -1.53
C GLU A 99 -15.60 -28.68 -1.20
N ASN A 100 -15.98 -28.40 0.06
CA ASN A 100 -17.34 -27.97 0.43
C ASN A 100 -17.46 -26.46 0.71
N CYS A 101 -16.81 -25.61 -0.08
CA CYS A 101 -17.27 -24.23 -0.21
C CYS A 101 -18.51 -24.20 -1.12
N GLN A 102 -19.67 -24.50 -0.54
CA GLN A 102 -20.93 -24.08 -1.14
C GLN A 102 -20.87 -22.55 -1.36
N PRO A 103 -21.24 -22.02 -2.53
CA PRO A 103 -21.30 -20.57 -2.80
C PRO A 103 -22.42 -19.85 -2.02
N GLY A 104 -22.82 -20.36 -0.84
CA GLY A 104 -23.99 -19.93 -0.07
C GLY A 104 -23.71 -19.01 1.12
N SER A 105 -22.49 -18.92 1.66
CA SER A 105 -22.27 -18.23 2.95
C SER A 105 -21.79 -16.76 2.87
N LEU A 106 -21.71 -16.19 1.66
CA LEU A 106 -21.56 -14.73 1.45
C LEU A 106 -22.93 -14.06 1.26
N ALA A 107 -24.00 -14.83 1.06
CA ALA A 107 -25.33 -14.35 0.73
C ALA A 107 -26.24 -14.09 1.97
N GLU A 108 -25.77 -14.41 3.18
CA GLU A 108 -26.61 -14.36 4.40
C GLU A 108 -26.38 -13.12 5.29
N ARG A 109 -25.45 -12.21 4.95
CA ARG A 109 -25.57 -10.84 5.50
C ARG A 109 -26.66 -10.15 4.71
N GLY A 110 -27.69 -9.68 5.42
CA GLY A 110 -28.63 -8.70 4.87
C GLY A 110 -27.84 -7.59 4.18
N ALA A 111 -28.36 -7.07 3.07
CA ALA A 111 -27.66 -6.17 2.15
C ALA A 111 -27.17 -4.83 2.76
N ASP A 112 -27.32 -4.64 4.07
CA ASP A 112 -26.99 -3.42 4.79
C ASP A 112 -25.67 -3.58 5.55
N MET A 113 -24.76 -2.67 5.24
CA MET A 113 -23.49 -2.50 5.93
C MET A 113 -23.73 -2.23 7.42
N ASN A 114 -22.87 -2.75 8.28
CA ASN A 114 -22.93 -2.49 9.73
C ASN A 114 -23.01 -0.96 10.00
N ALA A 115 -23.95 -0.53 10.85
CA ALA A 115 -24.20 0.89 11.12
C ALA A 115 -22.96 1.64 11.66
N ASN A 116 -22.16 1.01 12.52
CA ASN A 116 -20.91 1.59 13.03
C ASN A 116 -19.89 1.75 11.90
N LEU A 117 -19.81 0.74 11.01
CA LEU A 117 -18.94 0.78 9.84
C LEU A 117 -19.39 1.86 8.85
N GLN A 118 -20.70 2.07 8.70
CA GLN A 118 -21.26 3.14 7.88
C GLN A 118 -20.97 4.52 8.44
N ALA A 119 -21.15 4.73 9.75
CA ALA A 119 -20.79 5.97 10.39
C ALA A 119 -19.30 6.29 10.21
N ALA A 120 -18.41 5.29 10.35
CA ALA A 120 -16.98 5.47 10.12
C ALA A 120 -16.66 5.86 8.66
N CYS A 121 -17.31 5.23 7.69
CA CYS A 121 -17.19 5.59 6.28
C CYS A 121 -17.68 7.02 5.97
N GLU A 122 -18.80 7.42 6.56
CA GLU A 122 -19.38 8.75 6.40
C GLU A 122 -18.47 9.82 6.99
N GLN A 123 -18.00 9.61 8.22
CA GLN A 123 -17.06 10.48 8.91
C GLN A 123 -15.76 10.63 8.12
N PHE A 124 -15.19 9.52 7.65
CA PHE A 124 -13.98 9.52 6.82
C PHE A 124 -14.13 10.36 5.54
N ILE A 125 -15.29 10.30 4.87
CA ILE A 125 -15.55 11.12 3.67
C ILE A 125 -15.71 12.60 4.04
N LEU A 126 -16.41 12.88 5.14
CA LEU A 126 -16.60 14.24 5.64
C LEU A 126 -15.26 14.90 5.96
N ASP A 127 -14.41 14.25 6.74
CA ASP A 127 -13.09 14.78 7.13
C ASP A 127 -12.19 14.95 5.91
N ARG A 128 -12.17 13.96 5.02
CA ARG A 128 -11.41 14.03 3.76
C ARG A 128 -11.83 15.25 2.94
N ASP A 129 -13.13 15.50 2.85
CA ASP A 129 -13.66 16.59 2.04
C ASP A 129 -13.47 17.96 2.69
N GLN A 130 -13.51 18.06 4.01
CA GLN A 130 -13.09 19.25 4.74
C GLN A 130 -11.61 19.56 4.50
N VAL A 131 -10.73 18.57 4.66
CA VAL A 131 -9.29 18.75 4.39
C VAL A 131 -9.03 19.17 2.95
N LYS A 132 -9.79 18.64 1.97
CA LYS A 132 -9.69 19.06 0.55
C LYS A 132 -10.07 20.51 0.28
N GLN A 133 -10.89 21.15 1.13
CA GLN A 133 -11.26 22.56 0.95
C GLN A 133 -10.05 23.50 1.03
N LEU A 134 -8.93 23.03 1.57
CA LEU A 134 -7.66 23.76 1.61
C LEU A 134 -7.02 23.92 0.21
N GLY A 135 -7.59 23.32 -0.84
CA GLY A 135 -7.29 23.62 -2.24
C GLY A 135 -6.01 22.97 -2.78
N ALA A 136 -5.35 23.64 -3.75
CA ALA A 136 -4.17 23.18 -4.51
C ALA A 136 -2.93 22.82 -3.66
N LEU A 137 -3.06 22.95 -2.35
CA LEU A 137 -2.06 22.61 -1.34
C LEU A 137 -2.09 21.13 -0.94
N CYS A 138 -3.11 20.38 -1.38
CA CYS A 138 -3.28 18.98 -1.03
C CYS A 138 -2.81 18.08 -2.19
N SER A 139 -1.84 17.20 -1.92
CA SER A 139 -1.72 15.96 -2.69
C SER A 139 -3.06 15.21 -2.62
N ASN A 140 -3.53 14.59 -3.70
CA ASN A 140 -4.80 13.83 -3.67
C ASN A 140 -4.80 12.66 -2.67
N TYR A 141 -3.63 12.28 -2.16
CA TYR A 141 -3.41 11.13 -1.28
C TYR A 141 -3.40 11.51 0.21
N LEU A 142 -3.13 12.77 0.55
CA LEU A 142 -3.06 13.20 1.95
C LEU A 142 -4.40 13.43 2.65
N PRO A 143 -5.45 14.00 2.02
CA PRO A 143 -6.72 14.20 2.70
C PRO A 143 -7.34 12.92 3.26
N PRO A 144 -7.31 11.76 2.55
CA PRO A 144 -7.71 10.48 3.14
C PRO A 144 -6.87 10.05 4.34
N VAL A 145 -5.56 10.28 4.32
CA VAL A 145 -4.68 9.99 5.46
C VAL A 145 -5.00 10.90 6.65
N CYS A 146 -5.25 12.19 6.40
CA CYS A 146 -5.66 13.12 7.46
C CYS A 146 -7.02 12.73 8.05
N ALA A 147 -7.99 12.34 7.20
CA ALA A 147 -9.29 11.83 7.65
C ALA A 147 -9.15 10.60 8.55
N HIS A 148 -8.22 9.70 8.22
CA HIS A 148 -7.90 8.57 9.10
C HIS A 148 -7.36 9.02 10.46
N LEU A 149 -6.49 10.03 10.52
CA LEU A 149 -5.98 10.57 11.79
C LEU A 149 -7.10 11.14 12.67
N TYR A 150 -8.05 11.87 12.08
CA TYR A 150 -9.23 12.39 12.79
C TYR A 150 -10.12 11.27 13.31
N GLY A 151 -10.46 10.30 12.45
CA GLY A 151 -11.25 9.13 12.83
C GLY A 151 -10.59 8.30 13.94
N ALA A 152 -9.25 8.18 13.94
CA ALA A 152 -8.51 7.45 14.95
C ALA A 152 -8.61 8.08 16.35
N GLN A 153 -8.86 9.39 16.44
CA GLN A 153 -9.06 10.09 17.71
C GLN A 153 -10.53 10.42 18.00
N GLY A 154 -11.47 9.97 17.17
CA GLY A 154 -12.89 10.34 17.28
C GLY A 154 -13.13 11.85 17.16
N LYS A 155 -12.24 12.57 16.45
CA LYS A 155 -12.35 14.01 16.18
C LYS A 155 -12.83 14.22 14.75
N THR A 156 -13.33 15.42 14.48
CA THR A 156 -13.75 15.86 13.15
C THR A 156 -12.81 16.96 12.66
N ALA A 157 -12.49 16.97 11.37
CA ALA A 157 -11.65 17.99 10.78
C ALA A 157 -12.32 19.38 10.86
N ASP A 158 -11.55 20.38 11.24
CA ASP A 158 -11.99 21.79 11.20
C ASP A 158 -11.05 22.58 10.30
N VAL A 159 -11.60 23.10 9.20
CA VAL A 159 -10.85 23.83 8.18
C VAL A 159 -10.16 25.06 8.75
N GLU A 160 -10.81 25.80 9.65
CA GLU A 160 -10.22 27.01 10.24
C GLU A 160 -9.14 26.66 11.26
N HIS A 161 -9.36 25.61 12.06
CA HIS A 161 -8.34 25.12 12.98
C HIS A 161 -7.10 24.59 12.24
N ILE A 162 -7.29 23.88 11.11
CA ILE A 162 -6.19 23.43 10.25
C ILE A 162 -5.41 24.63 9.71
N LYS A 163 -6.09 25.70 9.26
CA LYS A 163 -5.40 26.93 8.81
C LYS A 163 -4.60 27.59 9.94
N ALA A 164 -5.14 27.63 11.17
CA ALA A 164 -4.45 28.17 12.33
C ALA A 164 -3.18 27.36 12.67
N CYS A 165 -3.30 26.03 12.81
CA CYS A 165 -2.15 25.15 13.06
C CYS A 165 -1.10 25.23 11.94
N ARG A 166 -1.52 25.48 10.70
CA ARG A 166 -0.60 25.65 9.59
C ARG A 166 0.18 26.94 9.69
N SER A 167 -0.47 28.03 10.07
CA SER A 167 0.21 29.32 10.31
C SER A 167 1.24 29.17 11.42
N LEU A 168 0.86 28.52 12.53
CA LEU A 168 1.75 28.17 13.63
C LEU A 168 2.98 27.36 13.14
N LEU A 169 2.75 26.27 12.38
CA LEU A 169 3.82 25.46 11.80
C LEU A 169 4.79 26.29 10.97
N ARG A 170 4.27 27.20 10.14
CA ARG A 170 5.07 28.04 9.23
C ARG A 170 5.78 29.19 9.93
N GLU A 171 5.26 29.68 11.05
CA GLU A 171 5.89 30.70 11.88
C GLU A 171 7.07 30.13 12.66
N LYS A 172 6.88 28.95 13.27
CA LYS A 172 7.91 28.27 14.06
C LYS A 172 8.95 27.54 13.21
N THR A 173 8.75 27.43 11.90
CA THR A 173 9.70 26.75 10.99
C THR A 173 10.16 27.62 9.83
N GLY A 174 11.45 27.54 9.51
CA GLY A 174 12.03 28.23 8.36
C GLY A 174 11.42 27.78 7.03
N ILE A 175 11.53 28.61 6.00
CA ILE A 175 10.96 28.37 4.66
C ILE A 175 11.52 27.09 4.01
N PHE A 176 12.73 26.68 4.38
CA PHE A 176 13.40 25.45 3.92
C PHE A 176 13.29 24.29 4.91
N SER A 177 12.35 24.34 5.86
CA SER A 177 12.17 23.28 6.84
C SER A 177 11.62 22.00 6.20
N SER A 178 12.14 20.84 6.62
CA SER A 178 11.61 19.54 6.20
C SER A 178 10.13 19.34 6.57
N PHE A 179 9.62 20.08 7.57
CA PHE A 179 8.22 20.06 7.97
C PHE A 179 7.29 20.75 6.96
N ARG A 180 7.84 21.58 6.05
CA ARG A 180 7.08 22.32 5.02
C ARG A 180 7.10 21.64 3.65
N ASN A 181 7.54 20.38 3.60
CA ASN A 181 7.62 19.58 2.37
C ASN A 181 6.26 18.95 2.02
N SER A 182 6.27 17.88 1.22
CA SER A 182 5.09 17.15 0.75
C SER A 182 4.12 16.75 1.88
N MET A 183 4.60 16.55 3.11
CA MET A 183 3.79 16.15 4.28
C MET A 183 3.30 17.31 5.17
N GLU A 184 3.51 18.59 4.81
CA GLU A 184 3.09 19.76 5.62
C GLU A 184 1.62 19.64 6.10
N LEU A 185 0.74 19.17 5.22
CA LEU A 185 -0.68 18.99 5.53
C LEU A 185 -0.93 17.92 6.60
N ALA A 186 -0.21 16.81 6.56
CA ALA A 186 -0.35 15.75 7.55
C ALA A 186 0.11 16.22 8.93
N PHE A 187 1.29 16.88 9.01
CA PHE A 187 1.78 17.46 10.27
C PHE A 187 0.85 18.52 10.82
N THR A 188 0.27 19.35 9.95
CA THR A 188 -0.74 20.33 10.36
C THR A 188 -1.96 19.64 10.97
N CYS A 189 -2.46 18.57 10.35
CA CYS A 189 -3.60 17.81 10.90
C CYS A 189 -3.22 17.02 12.15
N MET A 190 -1.96 16.64 12.34
CA MET A 190 -1.52 16.08 13.63
C MET A 190 -1.58 17.13 14.72
N LEU A 191 -1.15 18.38 14.45
CA LEU A 191 -1.20 19.47 15.41
C LEU A 191 -2.62 19.85 15.84
N THR A 192 -3.60 19.81 14.95
CA THR A 192 -5.01 20.09 15.31
C THR A 192 -5.62 19.04 16.23
N LEU A 193 -5.01 17.85 16.30
CA LEU A 193 -5.41 16.77 17.19
C LEU A 193 -4.82 16.94 18.59
N GLU A 194 -3.88 17.87 18.79
CA GLU A 194 -3.25 18.13 20.08
C GLU A 194 -4.09 19.12 20.91
N GLU A 195 -4.10 18.93 22.22
CA GLU A 195 -4.70 19.91 23.14
C GLU A 195 -3.88 21.21 23.19
N GLN A 196 -2.56 21.10 23.06
CA GLN A 196 -1.61 22.21 23.04
C GLN A 196 -0.74 22.16 21.78
N PRO A 197 -1.27 22.60 20.61
CA PRO A 197 -0.58 22.47 19.33
C PRO A 197 0.82 23.11 19.29
N GLU A 198 0.99 24.26 19.95
CA GLU A 198 2.28 24.96 20.01
C GLU A 198 3.33 24.16 20.77
N GLN A 199 2.99 23.66 21.97
CA GLN A 199 3.90 22.83 22.76
C GLN A 199 4.25 21.52 22.04
N ALA A 200 3.26 20.87 21.44
CA ALA A 200 3.47 19.65 20.66
C ALA A 200 4.42 19.88 19.47
N LEU A 201 4.30 21.02 18.78
CA LEU A 201 5.21 21.41 17.72
C LEU A 201 6.63 21.68 18.25
N GLU A 202 6.77 22.39 19.35
CA GLU A 202 8.08 22.67 19.96
C GLU A 202 8.79 21.39 20.41
N ASN A 203 8.05 20.44 20.98
CA ASN A 203 8.59 19.13 21.33
C ASN A 203 9.04 18.36 20.09
N ALA A 204 8.21 18.31 19.05
CA ALA A 204 8.57 17.65 17.79
C ALA A 204 9.79 18.30 17.14
N LEU A 205 9.91 19.63 17.16
CA LEU A 205 11.10 20.34 16.65
C LEU A 205 12.36 20.01 17.47
N SER A 206 12.22 19.87 18.78
CA SER A 206 13.31 19.48 19.68
C SER A 206 13.77 18.04 19.42
N ALA A 207 12.83 17.09 19.32
CA ALA A 207 13.10 15.71 18.93
C ALA A 207 13.76 15.63 17.54
N TYR A 208 13.32 16.46 16.59
CA TYR A 208 13.94 16.54 15.27
C TYR A 208 15.40 16.98 15.31
N GLN A 209 15.79 17.90 16.20
CA GLN A 209 17.19 18.28 16.34
C GLN A 209 18.06 17.16 16.90
N LEU A 210 17.51 16.32 17.79
CA LEU A 210 18.21 15.13 18.28
C LEU A 210 18.35 14.08 17.18
N LEU A 211 17.26 13.80 16.46
CA LEU A 211 17.26 12.88 15.32
C LEU A 211 18.28 13.28 14.25
N LYS A 212 18.44 14.56 13.95
CA LYS A 212 19.43 15.05 12.97
C LYS A 212 20.90 14.80 13.35
N LYS A 213 21.19 14.53 14.62
CA LYS A 213 22.55 14.16 15.06
C LYS A 213 22.88 12.73 14.70
N GLU A 214 21.87 11.85 14.74
CA GLU A 214 22.03 10.42 14.50
C GLU A 214 21.66 10.00 13.07
N PHE A 215 20.72 10.68 12.44
CA PHE A 215 20.18 10.36 11.11
C PHE A 215 20.47 11.46 10.09
N PHE A 216 20.61 11.07 8.83
CA PHE A 216 20.66 12.03 7.74
C PHE A 216 19.31 12.75 7.64
N ALA A 217 19.35 14.06 7.44
CA ALA A 217 18.15 14.86 7.24
C ALA A 217 17.40 14.35 6.00
N SER A 218 16.12 14.04 6.18
CA SER A 218 15.24 13.54 5.12
C SER A 218 13.83 14.12 5.26
N GLN A 219 13.00 13.86 4.26
CA GLN A 219 11.57 14.19 4.30
C GLN A 219 10.77 13.30 5.26
N TYR A 220 11.31 12.16 5.70
CA TYR A 220 10.67 11.23 6.64
C TYR A 220 10.95 11.56 8.11
N LEU A 221 12.10 12.18 8.38
CA LEU A 221 12.55 12.45 9.74
C LEU A 221 11.62 13.35 10.58
N PRO A 222 10.88 14.33 10.00
CA PRO A 222 9.85 15.06 10.74
C PRO A 222 8.73 14.16 11.30
N LEU A 223 8.35 13.10 10.59
CA LEU A 223 7.35 12.15 11.07
C LEU A 223 7.87 11.37 12.28
N ALA A 224 9.12 10.90 12.23
CA ALA A 224 9.77 10.27 13.39
C ALA A 224 9.83 11.23 14.59
N ALA A 225 10.04 12.52 14.36
CA ALA A 225 10.05 13.53 15.42
C ALA A 225 8.67 13.74 16.07
N PHE A 226 7.60 13.70 15.28
CA PHE A 226 6.23 13.74 15.81
C PHE A 226 5.89 12.50 16.65
N LEU A 227 6.42 11.33 16.29
CA LEU A 227 6.22 10.10 17.08
C LEU A 227 6.91 10.17 18.46
N LEU A 228 7.99 10.94 18.58
CA LEU A 228 8.78 11.09 19.81
C LEU A 228 8.33 12.26 20.69
N LYS A 229 7.39 13.10 20.23
CA LYS A 229 7.17 14.43 20.83
C LYS A 229 6.65 14.39 22.28
N ASP A 230 5.99 13.31 22.67
CA ASP A 230 5.38 13.16 24.00
C ASP A 230 6.18 12.22 24.91
N GLU A 231 7.36 11.79 24.47
CA GLU A 231 8.16 10.78 25.15
C GLU A 231 9.09 11.40 26.19
N ALA A 232 9.23 10.72 27.33
CA ALA A 232 10.03 11.22 28.44
C ALA A 232 11.55 11.19 28.14
N ASP A 233 12.04 10.14 27.48
CA ASP A 233 13.46 9.95 27.15
C ASP A 233 13.70 9.88 25.65
N VAL A 234 13.40 10.98 24.97
CA VAL A 234 13.67 11.15 23.53
C VAL A 234 15.13 10.83 23.17
N PRO A 235 16.16 11.29 23.91
CA PRO A 235 17.55 10.95 23.60
C PRO A 235 17.82 9.44 23.56
N ALA A 236 17.34 8.68 24.54
CA ALA A 236 17.52 7.23 24.55
C ALA A 236 16.79 6.54 23.39
N LEU A 237 15.56 6.96 23.09
CA LEU A 237 14.79 6.42 21.96
C LEU A 237 15.44 6.72 20.62
N VAL A 238 16.00 7.93 20.44
CA VAL A 238 16.75 8.31 19.23
C VAL A 238 18.02 7.46 19.07
N ALA A 239 18.78 7.28 20.14
CA ALA A 239 19.99 6.45 20.14
C ALA A 239 19.66 4.99 19.81
N ARG A 240 18.65 4.42 20.47
CA ARG A 240 18.19 3.05 20.20
C ARG A 240 17.67 2.89 18.78
N GLY A 241 16.88 3.84 18.30
CA GLY A 241 16.40 3.84 16.91
C GLY A 241 17.57 3.85 15.92
N ARG A 242 18.66 4.55 16.23
CA ARG A 242 19.88 4.55 15.40
C ARG A 242 20.56 3.19 15.40
N GLU A 243 20.67 2.52 16.55
CA GLU A 243 21.23 1.16 16.64
C GLU A 243 20.42 0.17 15.80
N ILE A 244 19.09 0.21 15.93
CA ILE A 244 18.16 -0.62 15.15
C ILE A 244 18.33 -0.34 13.65
N TYR A 245 18.39 0.93 13.25
CA TYR A 245 18.59 1.32 11.86
C TYR A 245 19.91 0.77 11.28
N LEU A 246 20.99 0.82 12.06
CA LEU A 246 22.29 0.28 11.65
C LEU A 246 22.25 -1.25 11.53
N ALA A 247 21.52 -1.93 12.41
CA ALA A 247 21.30 -3.37 12.32
C ALA A 247 20.46 -3.75 11.08
N MET A 248 19.37 -3.04 10.80
CA MET A 248 18.59 -3.20 9.56
C MET A 248 19.47 -3.01 8.32
N ARG A 249 20.32 -1.97 8.31
CA ARG A 249 21.22 -1.68 7.21
C ARG A 249 22.32 -2.74 7.06
N LYS A 250 22.71 -3.43 8.13
CA LYS A 250 23.66 -4.55 8.07
C LYS A 250 23.04 -5.76 7.37
N GLU A 251 21.79 -6.09 7.69
CA GLU A 251 21.06 -7.20 7.04
C GLU A 251 20.65 -6.87 5.60
N HIS A 252 20.22 -5.62 5.35
CA HIS A 252 19.77 -5.16 4.04
C HIS A 252 20.42 -3.82 3.62
N PRO A 253 21.70 -3.83 3.19
CA PRO A 253 22.44 -2.62 2.87
C PRO A 253 21.88 -1.79 1.70
N PHE A 254 21.19 -2.45 0.76
CA PHE A 254 20.64 -1.82 -0.44
C PHE A 254 19.16 -1.44 -0.32
N LEU A 255 18.44 -1.99 0.66
CA LEU A 255 17.02 -1.71 0.86
C LEU A 255 16.81 -0.63 1.92
N THR A 256 17.63 -0.66 2.97
CA THR A 256 17.53 0.28 4.09
C THR A 256 17.94 1.69 3.66
N SER A 257 16.96 2.59 3.68
CA SER A 257 17.01 3.95 3.15
C SER A 257 16.66 4.99 4.23
N ASP A 258 16.40 6.23 3.85
CA ASP A 258 15.94 7.28 4.77
C ASP A 258 14.49 7.07 5.24
N GLU A 259 13.67 6.35 4.48
CA GLU A 259 12.30 5.92 4.87
C GLU A 259 12.31 5.07 6.14
N ASP A 260 13.29 4.15 6.23
CA ASP A 260 13.39 3.18 7.33
C ASP A 260 13.74 3.81 8.68
N SER A 261 14.12 5.09 8.70
CA SER A 261 14.33 5.84 9.95
C SER A 261 13.06 5.90 10.80
N VAL A 262 11.88 6.02 10.17
CA VAL A 262 10.59 6.06 10.89
C VAL A 262 10.30 4.70 11.53
N PHE A 263 10.56 3.61 10.81
CA PHE A 263 10.36 2.26 11.34
C PHE A 263 11.35 1.91 12.44
N ALA A 264 12.61 2.32 12.31
CA ALA A 264 13.61 2.12 13.36
C ALA A 264 13.24 2.86 14.66
N VAL A 265 12.71 4.08 14.55
CA VAL A 265 12.17 4.83 15.69
C VAL A 265 10.91 4.16 16.25
N LEU A 266 9.99 3.68 15.40
CA LEU A 266 8.83 2.92 15.86
C LEU A 266 9.22 1.65 16.64
N MET A 267 10.23 0.93 16.17
CA MET A 267 10.75 -0.25 16.88
C MET A 267 11.44 0.09 18.20
N ALA A 268 11.96 1.31 18.37
CA ALA A 268 12.55 1.74 19.63
C ALA A 268 11.52 1.84 20.77
N PHE A 269 10.23 1.91 20.47
CA PHE A 269 9.14 1.83 21.47
C PHE A 269 8.87 0.41 21.98
N SER A 270 9.34 -0.63 21.29
CA SER A 270 9.10 -2.01 21.70
C SER A 270 9.98 -2.38 22.89
N ASP A 271 9.46 -3.15 23.85
CA ASP A 271 10.28 -3.69 24.95
C ASP A 271 11.22 -4.83 24.53
N LYS A 272 11.07 -5.34 23.29
CA LYS A 272 11.91 -6.42 22.77
C LYS A 272 13.37 -5.95 22.60
N PRO A 273 14.38 -6.77 22.94
CA PRO A 273 15.76 -6.41 22.68
C PRO A 273 16.01 -6.27 21.17
N ASN A 274 16.94 -5.38 20.79
CA ASN A 274 17.19 -5.04 19.38
C ASN A 274 17.49 -6.29 18.53
N ASP A 275 18.28 -7.23 19.02
CA ASP A 275 18.61 -8.46 18.28
C ASP A 275 17.35 -9.30 17.98
N ALA A 276 16.44 -9.44 18.95
CA ALA A 276 15.19 -10.16 18.74
C ALA A 276 14.28 -9.46 17.72
N LEU A 277 14.21 -8.13 17.74
CA LEU A 277 13.45 -7.35 16.74
C LEU A 277 13.99 -7.56 15.33
N ILE A 278 15.31 -7.58 15.18
CA ILE A 278 15.97 -7.79 13.89
C ILE A 278 15.77 -9.23 13.41
N GLU A 279 16.00 -10.22 14.26
CA GLU A 279 15.76 -11.63 13.93
C GLU A 279 14.31 -11.88 13.50
N GLU A 280 13.35 -11.28 14.21
CA GLU A 280 11.93 -11.41 13.93
C GLU A 280 11.54 -10.72 12.62
N THR A 281 12.12 -9.55 12.35
CA THR A 281 11.99 -8.83 11.08
C THR A 281 12.52 -9.69 9.92
N GLU A 282 13.71 -10.25 10.04
CA GLU A 282 14.34 -11.07 9.00
C GLU A 282 13.59 -12.37 8.75
N ALA A 283 13.05 -12.99 9.81
CA ALA A 283 12.20 -14.17 9.70
C ALA A 283 10.91 -13.85 8.91
N CYS A 284 10.26 -12.73 9.21
CA CYS A 284 9.09 -12.27 8.47
C CYS A 284 9.45 -11.94 7.01
N TYR A 285 10.55 -11.21 6.78
CA TYR A 285 11.02 -10.85 5.44
C TYR A 285 11.26 -12.10 4.59
N THR A 286 12.04 -13.05 5.10
CA THR A 286 12.37 -14.30 4.41
C THR A 286 11.12 -15.11 4.05
N ALA A 287 10.13 -15.17 4.95
CA ALA A 287 8.88 -15.85 4.69
C ALA A 287 8.05 -15.14 3.60
N LEU A 288 7.99 -13.80 3.62
CA LEU A 288 7.22 -12.98 2.68
C LEU A 288 7.83 -12.92 1.28
N ARG A 289 9.16 -13.00 1.14
CA ARG A 289 9.86 -12.98 -0.16
C ARG A 289 9.47 -14.13 -1.09
N LYS A 290 8.89 -15.20 -0.54
CA LYS A 290 8.33 -16.32 -1.32
C LYS A 290 7.08 -15.92 -2.12
N TYR A 291 6.37 -14.88 -1.69
CA TYR A 291 5.08 -14.46 -2.25
C TYR A 291 5.13 -13.12 -2.98
N PHE A 292 6.03 -12.22 -2.55
CA PHE A 292 6.13 -10.85 -3.06
C PHE A 292 7.54 -10.53 -3.59
N TYR A 293 7.58 -9.93 -4.78
CA TYR A 293 8.83 -9.63 -5.48
C TYR A 293 9.44 -8.27 -5.10
N ASN A 294 8.63 -7.30 -4.68
CA ASN A 294 9.10 -5.96 -4.33
C ASN A 294 9.76 -5.97 -2.95
N SER A 295 11.10 -5.90 -2.93
CA SER A 295 11.89 -6.01 -1.71
C SER A 295 11.61 -4.89 -0.70
N ASN A 296 11.43 -3.64 -1.13
CA ASN A 296 11.16 -2.51 -0.22
C ASN A 296 9.81 -2.69 0.48
N CYS A 297 8.77 -3.03 -0.29
CA CYS A 297 7.45 -3.34 0.27
C CYS A 297 7.50 -4.50 1.26
N VAL A 298 8.24 -5.57 0.93
CA VAL A 298 8.38 -6.72 1.84
C VAL A 298 9.10 -6.33 3.13
N GLN A 299 10.10 -5.45 3.05
CA GLN A 299 10.79 -4.90 4.23
C GLN A 299 9.85 -4.05 5.09
N THR A 300 9.09 -3.14 4.49
CA THR A 300 8.07 -2.36 5.22
C THR A 300 7.07 -3.28 5.92
N VAL A 301 6.59 -4.31 5.23
CA VAL A 301 5.65 -5.29 5.80
C VAL A 301 6.29 -6.09 6.94
N SER A 302 7.54 -6.52 6.80
CA SER A 302 8.22 -7.25 7.88
C SER A 302 8.43 -6.39 9.12
N HIS A 303 8.75 -5.09 8.95
CA HIS A 303 8.82 -4.14 10.07
C HIS A 303 7.48 -4.05 10.81
N VAL A 304 6.37 -3.90 10.06
CA VAL A 304 5.02 -3.82 10.64
C VAL A 304 4.66 -5.10 11.40
N LEU A 305 4.96 -6.28 10.84
CA LEU A 305 4.67 -7.54 11.51
C LEU A 305 5.56 -7.76 12.74
N ALA A 306 6.82 -7.34 12.74
CA ALA A 306 7.73 -7.48 13.89
C ALA A 306 7.24 -6.71 15.14
N LEU A 307 6.54 -5.59 14.94
CA LEU A 307 5.93 -4.78 15.99
C LEU A 307 4.66 -5.41 16.61
N SER A 308 4.12 -6.45 15.99
CA SER A 308 2.91 -7.13 16.48
C SER A 308 3.24 -8.43 17.24
N GLU A 309 2.30 -8.86 18.07
CA GLU A 309 2.43 -10.08 18.87
C GLU A 309 2.32 -11.36 18.02
N GLY A 310 2.83 -12.47 18.57
CA GLY A 310 2.83 -13.78 17.93
C GLY A 310 4.11 -14.09 17.15
N THR A 311 4.24 -15.33 16.70
CA THR A 311 5.44 -15.78 15.97
C THR A 311 5.46 -15.26 14.53
N PRO A 312 6.63 -15.11 13.89
CA PRO A 312 6.74 -14.77 12.47
C PRO A 312 5.85 -15.62 11.56
N ALA A 313 5.81 -16.93 11.81
CA ALA A 313 5.02 -17.86 11.01
C ALA A 313 3.51 -17.60 11.12
N GLN A 314 3.01 -17.36 12.33
CA GLN A 314 1.59 -17.03 12.55
C GLN A 314 1.21 -15.72 11.86
N LYS A 315 2.03 -14.68 12.02
CA LYS A 315 1.77 -13.35 11.45
C LYS A 315 1.79 -13.34 9.93
N VAL A 316 2.82 -13.93 9.32
CA VAL A 316 2.90 -14.06 7.87
C VAL A 316 1.78 -14.97 7.35
N GLY A 317 1.49 -16.08 8.04
CA GLY A 317 0.37 -16.97 7.69
C GLY A 317 -0.98 -16.24 7.67
N LYS A 318 -1.27 -15.47 8.72
CA LYS A 318 -2.52 -14.69 8.84
C LYS A 318 -2.63 -13.63 7.73
N LEU A 319 -1.55 -12.89 7.45
CA LEU A 319 -1.51 -11.93 6.35
C LEU A 319 -1.73 -12.61 4.99
N MET A 320 -1.07 -13.74 4.72
CA MET A 320 -1.19 -14.44 3.44
C MET A 320 -2.59 -15.01 3.24
N ASP A 321 -3.19 -15.59 4.29
CA ASP A 321 -4.57 -16.07 4.25
C ASP A 321 -5.56 -14.92 3.98
N LEU A 322 -5.39 -13.77 4.64
CA LEU A 322 -6.20 -12.57 4.38
C LEU A 322 -6.04 -12.10 2.93
N PHE A 323 -4.79 -11.98 2.46
CA PHE A 323 -4.47 -11.54 1.11
C PHE A 323 -5.10 -12.43 0.04
N ASP A 324 -5.00 -13.76 0.20
CA ASP A 324 -5.57 -14.71 -0.74
C ASP A 324 -7.10 -14.76 -0.68
N THR A 325 -7.68 -14.64 0.52
CA THR A 325 -9.14 -14.62 0.68
C THR A 325 -9.76 -13.37 0.07
N LEU A 326 -9.13 -12.19 0.23
CA LEU A 326 -9.52 -10.96 -0.48
C LEU A 326 -9.47 -11.16 -2.00
N ARG A 327 -8.38 -11.75 -2.51
CA ARG A 327 -8.23 -12.02 -3.94
C ARG A 327 -9.31 -12.94 -4.49
N ARG A 328 -9.65 -14.02 -3.77
CA ARG A 328 -10.74 -14.96 -4.14
C ARG A 328 -12.11 -14.28 -4.11
N SER A 329 -12.29 -13.30 -3.24
CA SER A 329 -13.51 -12.50 -3.11
C SER A 329 -13.59 -11.33 -4.12
N GLY A 330 -12.67 -11.23 -5.08
CA GLY A 330 -12.66 -10.17 -6.10
C GLY A 330 -12.03 -8.84 -5.65
N LEU A 331 -11.49 -8.78 -4.43
CA LEU A 331 -10.73 -7.65 -3.90
C LEU A 331 -9.23 -7.87 -4.16
N LYS A 332 -8.77 -7.47 -5.34
CA LYS A 332 -7.35 -7.55 -5.72
C LYS A 332 -6.56 -6.46 -5.01
N TYR A 333 -6.01 -6.79 -3.85
CA TYR A 333 -5.14 -5.90 -3.08
C TYR A 333 -3.77 -5.70 -3.78
N SER A 334 -3.15 -4.54 -3.53
CA SER A 334 -1.84 -4.20 -4.09
C SER A 334 -0.73 -5.11 -3.56
N LYS A 335 0.32 -5.30 -4.35
CA LYS A 335 1.58 -5.95 -3.94
C LYS A 335 2.72 -4.94 -3.70
N TYR A 336 2.39 -3.65 -3.72
CA TYR A 336 3.31 -2.53 -3.48
C TYR A 336 3.06 -1.94 -2.09
N TYR A 337 3.45 -0.68 -1.86
CA TYR A 337 3.46 -0.05 -0.54
C TYR A 337 2.12 -0.11 0.21
N GLU A 338 0.98 -0.18 -0.48
CA GLU A 338 -0.32 -0.33 0.20
C GLU A 338 -0.42 -1.64 1.00
N LEU A 339 0.35 -2.68 0.66
CA LEU A 339 0.36 -3.97 1.36
C LEU A 339 0.70 -3.83 2.85
N SER A 340 1.49 -2.83 3.22
CA SER A 340 1.83 -2.54 4.62
C SER A 340 0.60 -2.25 5.48
N THR A 341 -0.38 -1.51 4.95
CA THR A 341 -1.64 -1.23 5.67
C THR A 341 -2.49 -2.49 5.85
N LEU A 342 -2.45 -3.42 4.89
CA LEU A 342 -3.10 -4.73 5.04
C LEU A 342 -2.40 -5.59 6.08
N ALA A 343 -1.07 -5.50 6.17
CA ALA A 343 -0.31 -6.17 7.21
C ALA A 343 -0.70 -5.68 8.61
N ALA A 344 -0.78 -4.36 8.80
CA ALA A 344 -1.25 -3.77 10.06
C ALA A 344 -2.70 -4.19 10.39
N LEU A 345 -3.59 -4.27 9.40
CA LEU A 345 -4.95 -4.76 9.60
C LEU A 345 -4.99 -6.26 9.94
N SER A 346 -4.12 -7.07 9.33
CA SER A 346 -4.12 -8.53 9.50
C SER A 346 -3.77 -8.97 10.93
N VAL A 347 -2.99 -8.16 11.65
CA VAL A 347 -2.54 -8.48 13.01
C VAL A 347 -3.53 -8.06 14.09
N GLN A 348 -4.63 -7.40 13.71
CA GLN A 348 -5.73 -7.09 14.62
C GLN A 348 -6.39 -8.37 15.14
N PRO A 349 -6.99 -8.36 16.35
CA PRO A 349 -7.68 -9.51 16.95
C PRO A 349 -9.05 -9.78 16.31
N VAL A 350 -9.14 -9.68 14.98
CA VAL A 350 -10.34 -9.94 14.18
C VAL A 350 -10.05 -11.09 13.22
N GLU A 351 -11.05 -11.95 13.02
CA GLU A 351 -10.98 -13.07 12.10
C GLU A 351 -10.93 -12.61 10.64
N ASN A 352 -10.08 -13.25 9.82
CA ASN A 352 -9.88 -12.87 8.42
C ASN A 352 -11.18 -12.84 7.62
N ARG A 353 -12.11 -13.76 7.89
CA ARG A 353 -13.44 -13.78 7.24
C ARG A 353 -14.21 -12.49 7.50
N GLN A 354 -14.23 -12.02 8.75
CA GLN A 354 -14.91 -10.78 9.12
C GLN A 354 -14.24 -9.58 8.44
N ILE A 355 -12.91 -9.52 8.45
CA ILE A 355 -12.15 -8.46 7.77
C ILE A 355 -12.50 -8.39 6.28
N VAL A 356 -12.56 -9.54 5.59
CA VAL A 356 -12.89 -9.61 4.16
C VAL A 356 -14.31 -9.10 3.88
N MET A 357 -15.29 -9.50 4.70
CA MET A 357 -16.68 -9.05 4.54
C MET A 357 -16.80 -7.55 4.75
N ASP A 358 -16.21 -7.02 5.82
CA ASP A 358 -16.29 -5.59 6.11
C ASP A 358 -15.53 -4.77 5.05
N MET A 359 -14.43 -5.31 4.51
CA MET A 359 -13.69 -4.68 3.42
C MET A 359 -14.46 -4.66 2.10
N LEU A 360 -15.26 -5.70 1.81
CA LEU A 360 -16.17 -5.73 0.66
C LEU A 360 -17.24 -4.64 0.79
N ASP A 361 -17.84 -4.52 1.98
CA ASP A 361 -18.87 -3.53 2.26
C ASP A 361 -18.29 -2.10 2.09
N VAL A 362 -17.12 -1.85 2.67
CA VAL A 362 -16.43 -0.54 2.55
C VAL A 362 -15.96 -0.24 1.12
N ASP A 363 -15.36 -1.19 0.39
CA ASP A 363 -14.96 -0.97 -1.02
C ASP A 363 -16.17 -0.62 -1.89
N THR A 364 -17.27 -1.35 -1.70
CA THR A 364 -18.52 -1.13 -2.42
C THR A 364 -19.08 0.25 -2.11
N TRP A 365 -19.17 0.61 -0.83
CA TRP A 365 -19.67 1.90 -0.40
C TRP A 365 -18.80 3.05 -0.90
N LEU A 366 -17.46 2.95 -0.74
CA LEU A 366 -16.52 3.97 -1.20
C LEU A 366 -16.56 4.14 -2.71
N SER A 367 -16.72 3.07 -3.49
CA SER A 367 -16.76 3.14 -4.96
C SER A 367 -17.88 4.04 -5.51
N GLN A 368 -18.93 4.27 -4.72
CA GLN A 368 -20.07 5.13 -5.07
C GLN A 368 -19.85 6.60 -4.66
N ARG A 369 -18.76 6.92 -3.94
CA ARG A 369 -18.45 8.27 -3.47
C ARG A 369 -17.58 9.03 -4.47
N LYS A 370 -17.77 10.35 -4.50
CA LYS A 370 -16.96 11.27 -5.32
C LYS A 370 -15.47 11.07 -4.99
N GLY A 371 -14.66 10.94 -6.04
CA GLY A 371 -13.21 10.69 -5.93
C GLY A 371 -12.80 9.21 -5.79
N TYR A 372 -13.74 8.27 -5.70
CA TYR A 372 -13.45 6.83 -5.60
C TYR A 372 -14.12 5.98 -6.69
N GLY A 373 -15.01 6.55 -7.49
CA GLY A 373 -15.65 5.89 -8.63
C GLY A 373 -14.71 5.70 -9.83
N PHE A 374 -15.28 5.52 -11.03
CA PHE A 374 -14.53 5.16 -12.24
C PHE A 374 -13.40 6.14 -12.62
N PHE A 375 -13.62 7.44 -12.42
CA PHE A 375 -12.61 8.49 -12.65
C PHE A 375 -11.88 8.92 -11.36
N GLY A 376 -11.98 8.13 -10.30
CA GLY A 376 -11.41 8.41 -8.99
C GLY A 376 -10.04 7.77 -8.78
N LEU A 377 -9.69 7.60 -7.50
CA LEU A 377 -8.48 6.91 -7.07
C LEU A 377 -8.46 5.44 -7.55
N PRO A 378 -7.26 4.88 -7.84
CA PRO A 378 -7.13 3.48 -8.19
C PRO A 378 -7.74 2.55 -7.13
N LYS A 379 -8.27 1.40 -7.57
CA LYS A 379 -8.86 0.40 -6.65
C LYS A 379 -7.89 -0.02 -5.54
N ALA A 380 -6.59 -0.14 -5.84
CA ALA A 380 -5.55 -0.43 -4.85
C ALA A 380 -5.53 0.60 -3.70
N THR A 381 -5.52 1.89 -4.03
CA THR A 381 -5.56 2.99 -3.05
C THR A 381 -6.89 3.04 -2.31
N ARG A 382 -8.01 2.76 -2.99
CA ARG A 382 -9.32 2.67 -2.33
C ARG A 382 -9.37 1.53 -1.30
N LEU A 383 -8.79 0.38 -1.61
CA LEU A 383 -8.66 -0.74 -0.67
C LEU A 383 -7.72 -0.41 0.49
N MET A 384 -6.64 0.34 0.26
CA MET A 384 -5.82 0.89 1.36
C MET A 384 -6.66 1.75 2.30
N HIS A 385 -7.48 2.65 1.77
CA HIS A 385 -8.36 3.48 2.59
C HIS A 385 -9.44 2.66 3.30
N ALA A 386 -9.95 1.59 2.68
CA ALA A 386 -10.82 0.65 3.37
C ALA A 386 -10.12 0.00 4.58
N ALA A 387 -8.86 -0.44 4.42
CA ALA A 387 -8.07 -0.98 5.52
C ALA A 387 -7.83 0.05 6.63
N MET A 388 -7.59 1.32 6.28
CA MET A 388 -7.46 2.43 7.22
C MET A 388 -8.75 2.63 8.04
N ILE A 389 -9.92 2.72 7.38
CA ILE A 389 -11.22 2.83 8.06
C ILE A 389 -11.45 1.66 9.00
N LEU A 390 -11.23 0.42 8.52
CA LEU A 390 -11.40 -0.78 9.35
C LEU A 390 -10.44 -0.79 10.55
N SER A 391 -9.21 -0.32 10.38
CA SER A 391 -8.26 -0.23 11.50
C SER A 391 -8.77 0.70 12.60
N ASN A 392 -9.44 1.82 12.26
CA ASN A 392 -10.07 2.70 13.26
C ASN A 392 -11.27 2.02 13.93
N VAL A 393 -12.10 1.30 13.17
CA VAL A 393 -13.27 0.59 13.71
C VAL A 393 -12.85 -0.52 14.67
N TYR A 394 -11.80 -1.29 14.35
CA TYR A 394 -11.33 -2.38 15.20
C TYR A 394 -10.48 -1.91 16.39
N SER A 395 -9.79 -0.77 16.26
CA SER A 395 -8.99 -0.19 17.36
C SER A 395 -9.85 0.53 18.41
N ALA A 396 -11.17 0.68 18.21
CA ALA A 396 -12.05 1.35 19.16
C ALA A 396 -12.07 0.66 20.55
N ASP A 397 -11.73 -0.62 20.62
CA ASP A 397 -11.79 -1.43 21.85
C ASP A 397 -10.41 -1.88 22.40
N THR A 398 -9.29 -1.69 21.67
CA THR A 398 -7.94 -2.07 22.12
C THR A 398 -6.83 -1.18 21.55
N MET A 399 -5.73 -1.04 22.32
CA MET A 399 -4.49 -0.28 22.07
C MET A 399 -4.46 0.64 20.83
N THR A 400 -4.38 1.95 21.12
CA THR A 400 -4.10 3.10 20.23
C THR A 400 -2.97 2.91 19.20
N GLY A 401 -2.11 1.90 19.34
CA GLY A 401 -0.96 1.64 18.48
C GLY A 401 -1.29 1.31 17.01
N THR A 402 -2.35 0.54 16.73
CA THR A 402 -2.57 0.07 15.34
C THR A 402 -3.16 1.15 14.42
N ALA A 403 -4.08 1.98 14.92
CA ALA A 403 -4.59 3.13 14.20
C ALA A 403 -3.46 4.14 13.91
N ALA A 404 -2.58 4.39 14.89
CA ALA A 404 -1.40 5.24 14.73
C ALA A 404 -0.40 4.67 13.72
N MET A 405 -0.12 3.36 13.76
CA MET A 405 0.72 2.67 12.77
C MET A 405 0.12 2.78 11.36
N THR A 406 -1.18 2.52 11.20
CA THR A 406 -1.85 2.56 9.90
C THR A 406 -1.88 3.98 9.32
N GLY A 407 -2.04 5.01 10.16
CA GLY A 407 -1.88 6.41 9.77
C GLY A 407 -0.45 6.74 9.34
N THR A 408 0.55 6.26 10.09
CA THR A 408 1.97 6.41 9.77
C THR A 408 2.32 5.78 8.43
N LEU A 409 1.84 4.56 8.18
CA LEU A 409 1.98 3.88 6.89
C LEU A 409 1.30 4.67 5.75
N GLY A 410 0.10 5.20 5.97
CA GLY A 410 -0.59 6.04 5.00
C GLY A 410 0.21 7.29 4.62
N MET A 411 0.88 7.92 5.59
CA MET A 411 1.79 9.06 5.35
C MET A 411 3.01 8.64 4.52
N ILE A 412 3.67 7.54 4.89
CA ILE A 412 4.83 7.01 4.16
C ILE A 412 4.47 6.67 2.70
N VAL A 413 3.37 5.95 2.48
CA VAL A 413 2.87 5.61 1.14
C VAL A 413 2.58 6.88 0.33
N SER A 414 1.93 7.87 0.95
CA SER A 414 1.62 9.15 0.28
C SER A 414 2.88 9.90 -0.14
N GLN A 415 3.92 9.87 0.69
CA GLN A 415 5.20 10.51 0.41
C GLN A 415 5.96 9.82 -0.72
N GLN A 416 5.90 8.49 -0.79
CA GLN A 416 6.46 7.72 -1.90
C GLN A 416 5.78 8.08 -3.24
N ILE A 417 4.45 8.12 -3.25
CA ILE A 417 3.69 8.51 -4.45
C ILE A 417 4.01 9.95 -4.89
N ALA A 418 4.11 10.88 -3.94
CA ALA A 418 4.48 12.27 -4.23
C ALA A 418 5.89 12.39 -4.84
N THR A 419 6.85 11.62 -4.32
CA THR A 419 8.23 11.60 -4.82
C THR A 419 8.29 11.06 -6.26
N MET A 420 7.57 9.96 -6.54
CA MET A 420 7.48 9.39 -7.90
C MET A 420 6.86 10.38 -8.90
N ALA A 421 5.82 11.10 -8.49
CA ALA A 421 5.15 12.10 -9.35
C ALA A 421 6.07 13.28 -9.68
N ALA A 422 6.88 13.75 -8.72
CA ALA A 422 7.83 14.83 -8.94
C ALA A 422 8.92 14.45 -9.95
N ILE A 423 9.47 13.22 -9.85
CA ILE A 423 10.47 12.69 -10.80
C ILE A 423 9.90 12.59 -12.22
N ALA A 424 8.68 12.06 -12.36
CA ALA A 424 8.01 11.95 -13.65
C ALA A 424 7.76 13.34 -14.28
N GLY A 425 7.35 14.32 -13.47
CA GLY A 425 7.17 15.71 -13.91
C GLY A 425 8.47 16.37 -14.36
N ALA A 426 9.57 16.17 -13.61
CA ALA A 426 10.88 16.70 -13.99
C ALA A 426 11.37 16.12 -15.33
N ASN A 427 11.22 14.81 -15.54
CA ASN A 427 11.60 14.18 -16.81
C ASN A 427 10.74 14.66 -17.99
N ALA A 428 9.43 14.88 -17.77
CA ALA A 428 8.55 15.45 -18.78
C ALA A 428 8.91 16.91 -19.12
N ALA A 429 9.26 17.72 -18.12
CA ALA A 429 9.69 19.10 -18.32
C ALA A 429 11.03 19.18 -19.06
N VAL A 430 11.99 18.31 -18.75
CA VAL A 430 13.29 18.21 -19.46
C VAL A 430 13.08 17.75 -20.91
N ALA A 431 12.20 16.78 -21.15
CA ALA A 431 11.86 16.34 -22.50
C ALA A 431 11.16 17.44 -23.32
N ALA A 432 10.33 18.27 -22.68
CA ALA A 432 9.66 19.41 -23.31
C ALA A 432 10.62 20.60 -23.57
N ALA A 433 11.67 20.76 -22.75
CA ALA A 433 12.70 21.78 -22.95
C ALA A 433 13.74 21.42 -24.03
N ASN A 434 13.83 20.12 -24.37
CA ASN A 434 14.75 19.60 -25.40
C ASN A 434 14.09 19.42 -26.78
N ASN A 435 12.80 19.75 -26.92
CA ASN A 435 12.07 19.84 -28.17
C ASN A 435 11.75 21.31 -28.47
#